data_AF-A0A8S3X587-F1
#
_entry.id   AF-A0A8S3X587-F1
#
_cell.length_a   1.000
_cell.length_b   1.000
_cell.length_c   1.000
_cell.angle_alpha   90.00
_cell.angle_beta   90.00
_cell.angle_gamma   90.00
#
_symmetry.space_group_name_H-M   'P 1'
#
loop_
_entity.id
_entity.type
_entity.pdbx_description
1 polymer ?
#
loop_
_entity_poly.entity_id
_entity_poly.type
_entity_poly.pdbx_seq_one_letter_code
_entity_poly.pdbx_strand_id
1 'polypeptide(L)'
;MFPKDKTVSKQWLIAIRRDNYTPSKHSRVCKKHFNPDDYALPKEPNTENPTPKLKPKAVPSRFSWNHESEETKEIKRKHAERALQRQMKQRETATL
;
A
#
# COMPACT_ATOMS: atom_id res chain seq x y z
N MET A 1 -3.41 8.25 16.02
CA MET A 1 -2.08 8.84 16.22
C MET A 1 -1.21 8.38 15.07
N PHE A 2 -0.29 9.22 14.63
CA PHE A 2 0.72 8.81 13.64
C PHE A 2 1.74 7.83 14.25
N PRO A 3 2.35 6.94 13.45
CA PRO A 3 3.41 6.05 13.91
C PRO A 3 4.60 6.83 14.49
N LYS A 4 5.19 6.32 15.58
CA LYS A 4 6.43 6.86 16.15
C LYS A 4 7.64 6.59 15.26
N ASP A 5 7.63 5.46 14.55
CA ASP A 5 8.65 5.12 13.57
C ASP A 5 8.62 6.14 12.42
N LYS A 6 9.73 6.85 12.24
CA LYS A 6 9.86 7.92 11.23
C LYS A 6 9.72 7.40 9.81
N THR A 7 10.14 6.16 9.54
CA THR A 7 10.07 5.54 8.22
C THR A 7 8.61 5.22 7.89
N VAL A 8 7.89 4.59 8.81
CA VAL A 8 6.46 4.29 8.63
C VAL A 8 5.64 5.58 8.57
N SER A 9 5.99 6.58 9.39
CA SER A 9 5.37 7.91 9.34
C SER A 9 5.55 8.57 7.97
N LYS A 10 6.75 8.51 7.37
CA LYS A 10 6.99 9.02 6.02
C LYS A 10 6.14 8.28 4.97
N GLN A 11 6.03 6.95 5.07
CA GLN A 11 5.18 6.16 4.18
C GLN A 11 3.71 6.55 4.29
N TRP A 12 3.20 6.83 5.50
CA TRP A 12 1.85 7.34 5.69
C TRP A 12 1.64 8.69 5.01
N LEU A 13 2.60 9.62 5.11
CA LEU A 13 2.50 10.93 4.46
C LEU A 13 2.45 10.81 2.94
N ILE A 14 3.31 9.97 2.36
CA ILE A 14 3.29 9.67 0.91
C ILE A 14 1.94 9.08 0.50
N ALA A 15 1.41 8.12 1.29
CA ALA A 15 0.15 7.48 0.98
C ALA A 15 -1.05 8.43 1.05
N ILE A 16 -1.04 9.37 2.01
CA ILE A 16 -2.10 10.38 2.23
C ILE A 16 -2.13 11.44 1.12
N ARG A 17 -1.02 11.69 0.43
CA ARG A 17 -0.92 12.64 -0.71
C ARG A 17 -1.53 14.01 -0.44
N ARG A 18 -1.29 14.58 0.75
CA ARG A 18 -1.67 15.95 1.07
C ARG A 18 -0.46 16.85 1.01
N ASP A 19 -0.53 17.88 0.17
CA ASP A 19 0.51 18.88 0.05
C ASP A 19 0.63 19.70 1.33
N ASN A 20 1.87 20.02 1.71
CA ASN A 20 2.20 20.83 2.90
C ASN A 20 1.58 20.33 4.22
N TYR A 21 1.26 19.04 4.31
CA TYR A 21 0.63 18.47 5.50
C TYR A 21 1.66 18.03 6.53
N THR A 22 1.58 18.62 7.72
CA THR A 22 2.37 18.20 8.90
C THR A 22 1.46 17.58 9.96
N PRO A 23 1.61 16.29 10.29
CA PRO A 23 0.74 15.62 11.24
C PRO A 23 1.03 16.09 12.67
N SER A 24 -0.02 16.55 13.35
CA SER A 24 0.01 16.87 14.78
C SER A 24 -0.14 15.62 15.67
N LYS A 25 0.04 15.78 16.99
CA LYS A 25 -0.20 14.71 17.98
C LYS A 25 -1.61 14.10 17.93
N HIS A 26 -2.58 14.87 17.45
CA HIS A 26 -3.98 14.46 17.32
C HIS A 26 -4.33 13.92 15.93
N SER A 27 -3.38 13.90 14.99
CA SER A 27 -3.63 13.41 13.64
C SER A 27 -3.90 11.90 13.62
N ARG A 28 -4.93 11.51 12.88
CA ARG A 28 -5.40 10.13 12.76
C ARG A 28 -5.74 9.83 11.30
N VAL A 29 -5.56 8.58 10.92
CA VAL A 29 -6.07 8.02 9.67
C VAL A 29 -7.19 7.03 10.03
N CYS A 30 -8.34 7.16 9.38
CA CYS A 30 -9.49 6.30 9.66
C CYS A 30 -9.23 4.85 9.25
N LYS A 31 -9.79 3.89 9.99
CA LYS A 31 -9.66 2.43 9.74
C LYS A 31 -9.93 2.03 8.28
N LYS A 32 -10.87 2.69 7.61
CA LYS A 32 -11.24 2.42 6.21
C LYS A 32 -10.09 2.52 5.21
N HIS A 33 -9.03 3.26 5.56
CA HIS A 33 -7.86 3.44 4.70
C HIS A 33 -6.81 2.32 4.82
N PHE A 34 -7.00 1.39 5.75
CA PHE A 34 -6.15 0.22 5.97
C PHE A 34 -6.86 -1.05 5.51
N ASN A 35 -6.07 -2.08 5.21
CA ASN A 35 -6.61 -3.41 4.96
C ASN A 35 -7.02 -4.07 6.29
N PRO A 36 -8.02 -4.96 6.30
CA PRO A 36 -8.35 -5.74 7.49
C PRO A 36 -7.13 -6.49 8.06
N ASP A 37 -6.28 -7.01 7.18
CA ASP A 37 -5.07 -7.76 7.53
C ASP A 37 -3.95 -6.89 8.12
N ASP A 38 -4.05 -5.57 8.05
CA ASP A 38 -3.13 -4.66 8.73
C ASP A 38 -3.37 -4.62 10.24
N TYR A 39 -4.47 -5.20 10.72
CA TYR A 39 -4.81 -5.29 12.14
C TYR A 39 -4.42 -6.65 12.71
N ALA A 40 -3.99 -6.64 13.97
CA ALA A 40 -3.74 -7.84 14.76
C ALA A 40 -4.46 -7.70 16.11
N LEU A 41 -4.95 -8.83 16.64
CA LEU A 41 -5.45 -8.87 18.00
C LEU A 41 -4.27 -8.71 18.98
N PRO A 42 -4.44 -7.91 20.05
CA PRO A 42 -3.56 -7.96 21.21
C PRO A 42 -3.34 -9.40 21.69
N LYS A 43 -2.10 -9.76 22.02
CA LYS A 43 -1.74 -11.08 22.56
C LYS A 43 -1.96 -11.21 24.08
N GLU A 44 -2.59 -10.22 24.70
CA GLU A 44 -2.76 -10.19 26.15
C GLU A 44 -3.86 -11.19 26.57
N PRO A 45 -3.52 -12.22 27.37
CA PRO A 45 -4.43 -13.36 27.61
C PRO A 45 -5.67 -12.99 28.43
N ASN A 46 -5.66 -11.87 29.15
CA ASN A 46 -6.73 -11.48 30.07
C ASN A 46 -7.65 -10.38 29.52
N THR A 47 -7.62 -10.10 28.21
CA THR A 47 -8.53 -9.11 27.62
C THR A 47 -9.79 -9.78 27.08
N GLU A 48 -10.90 -9.65 27.80
CA GLU A 48 -12.22 -9.94 27.24
C GLU A 48 -12.50 -8.96 26.10
N ASN A 49 -12.80 -9.46 24.89
CA ASN A 49 -13.05 -8.68 23.68
C ASN A 49 -11.92 -7.71 23.26
N PRO A 50 -10.75 -8.23 22.88
CA PRO A 50 -9.61 -7.38 22.55
C PRO A 50 -9.86 -6.56 21.29
N THR A 51 -9.58 -5.25 21.38
CA THR A 51 -9.69 -4.34 20.23
C THR A 51 -8.50 -4.52 19.28
N PRO A 52 -8.72 -4.79 17.97
CA PRO A 52 -7.62 -4.95 17.02
C PRO A 52 -6.76 -3.69 16.92
N LYS A 53 -5.44 -3.87 16.93
CA LYS A 53 -4.45 -2.78 16.79
C LYS A 53 -3.76 -2.89 15.43
N LEU A 54 -3.39 -1.74 14.86
CA LEU A 54 -2.56 -1.70 13.65
C LEU A 54 -1.20 -2.35 13.92
N LYS A 55 -0.75 -3.19 12.98
CA LYS A 55 0.61 -3.75 12.98
C LYS A 55 1.64 -2.61 12.86
N PRO A 56 2.85 -2.75 13.46
CA PRO A 56 3.85 -1.68 13.45
C PRO A 56 4.27 -1.17 12.07
N LYS A 57 4.21 -2.04 11.05
CA LYS A 57 4.60 -1.73 9.65
C LYS A 57 3.40 -1.48 8.73
N ALA A 58 2.18 -1.37 9.28
CA ALA A 58 1.00 -1.12 8.47
C ALA A 58 1.06 0.28 7.82
N VAL A 59 0.73 0.36 6.53
CA VAL A 59 0.69 1.61 5.75
C VAL A 59 -0.70 1.73 5.11
N PRO A 60 -1.38 2.89 5.24
CA PRO A 60 -2.69 3.05 4.63
C PRO A 60 -2.58 3.00 3.11
N SER A 61 -3.48 2.29 2.45
CA SER A 61 -3.44 2.05 1.00
C SER A 61 -4.82 2.15 0.34
N ARG A 62 -5.91 2.23 1.11
CA ARG A 62 -7.27 2.31 0.56
C ARG A 62 -7.73 3.76 0.46
N PHE A 63 -7.22 4.45 -0.55
CA PHE A 63 -7.61 5.82 -0.90
C PHE A 63 -8.23 5.86 -2.31
N SER A 64 -9.07 6.85 -2.58
CA SER A 64 -9.72 7.01 -3.89
C SER A 64 -8.72 7.17 -5.04
N TRP A 65 -7.57 7.80 -4.79
CA TRP A 65 -6.49 7.97 -5.77
C TRP A 65 -5.59 6.75 -5.97
N ASN A 66 -5.82 5.66 -5.22
CA ASN A 66 -5.14 4.39 -5.43
C ASN A 66 -5.95 3.44 -6.32
N HIS A 67 -7.12 3.86 -6.81
CA HIS A 67 -7.84 3.14 -7.84
C HIS A 67 -7.14 3.36 -9.18
N GLU A 68 -6.49 2.31 -9.67
CA GLU A 68 -5.97 2.30 -11.03
C GLU A 68 -7.16 2.30 -12.00
N SER A 69 -7.20 3.29 -12.90
CA SER A 69 -8.23 3.31 -13.94
C SER A 69 -8.10 2.08 -14.83
N GLU A 70 -9.20 1.56 -15.37
CA GLU A 70 -9.17 0.45 -16.33
C GLU A 70 -8.25 0.77 -17.53
N GLU A 71 -8.21 2.04 -17.95
CA GLU A 71 -7.27 2.53 -18.95
C GLU A 71 -5.80 2.33 -18.53
N THR A 72 -5.45 2.65 -17.29
CA THR A 72 -4.08 2.45 -16.78
C THR A 72 -3.74 0.96 -16.70
N LYS A 73 -4.69 0.11 -16.27
CA LYS A 73 -4.51 -1.35 -16.26
C LYS A 73 -4.29 -1.90 -17.67
N GLU A 74 -5.08 -1.44 -18.64
CA GLU A 74 -4.96 -1.83 -20.04
C GLU A 74 -3.59 -1.47 -20.62
N ILE A 75 -3.12 -0.24 -20.38
CA ILE A 75 -1.81 0.22 -20.81
C ILE A 75 -0.72 -0.70 -20.23
N LYS A 76 -0.74 -0.96 -18.92
CA LYS A 76 0.25 -1.85 -18.28
C LYS A 76 0.24 -3.25 -18.87
N ARG A 77 -0.95 -3.82 -19.12
CA ARG A 77 -1.09 -5.14 -19.75
C ARG A 77 -0.44 -5.18 -21.14
N LYS A 78 -0.77 -4.21 -22.01
CA LYS A 78 -0.18 -4.11 -23.36
C LYS A 78 1.34 -3.94 -23.31
N HIS A 79 1.86 -3.17 -22.36
CA HIS A 79 3.30 -2.98 -22.20
C HIS A 79 4.01 -4.28 -21.77
N ALA A 80 3.43 -5.01 -20.80
CA ALA A 80 3.96 -6.30 -20.37
C ALA A 80 3.95 -7.34 -21.51
N GLU A 81 2.86 -7.39 -22.28
CA GLU A 81 2.73 -8.28 -23.44
C GLU A 81 3.79 -7.97 -24.51
N ARG A 82 3.99 -6.68 -24.84
CA ARG A 82 5.05 -6.26 -25.77
C ARG A 82 6.45 -6.60 -25.27
N ALA A 83 6.70 -6.49 -23.97
CA ALA A 83 7.98 -6.85 -23.38
C ALA A 83 8.25 -8.36 -23.49
N LEU A 84 7.23 -9.18 -23.23
CA LEU A 84 7.30 -10.64 -23.39
C LEU A 84 7.56 -11.03 -24.86
N GLN A 85 6.82 -10.44 -25.80
CA GLN A 85 7.02 -10.68 -27.23
C GLN A 85 8.44 -10.32 -27.68
N ARG A 86 8.99 -9.19 -27.21
CA ARG A 86 10.38 -8.79 -27.51
C ARG A 86 11.39 -9.80 -26.96
N GLN A 87 11.21 -10.28 -25.73
CA GLN A 87 12.09 -11.31 -25.16
C GLN A 87 12.04 -12.62 -25.93
N MET A 88 10.84 -13.08 -26.31
CA MET A 88 10.70 -14.32 -27.09
C MET A 88 11.42 -14.21 -28.44
N LYS A 89 11.22 -13.10 -29.16
CA LYS A 89 11.89 -12.85 -30.44
C LYS A 89 13.42 -12.79 -30.31
N GLN A 90 13.92 -12.17 -29.24
CA GLN A 90 15.37 -12.15 -28.95
C GLN A 90 15.93 -13.55 -28.69
N ARG A 91 15.18 -14.41 -27.98
CA ARG A 91 15.61 -15.80 -27.70
C ARG A 91 15.58 -16.65 -28.97
N GLU A 92 14.55 -16.52 -29.81
CA GLU A 92 14.47 -17.22 -31.09
C GLU A 92 15.61 -16.82 -32.03
N THR A 93 15.88 -15.53 -32.16
CA THR A 93 16.98 -15.02 -33.00
C THR A 93 18.36 -15.40 -32.48
N ALA A 94 18.54 -15.63 -31.17
CA ALA A 94 19.79 -16.09 -30.59
C ALA A 94 20.04 -17.61 -30.70
N THR A 95 19.05 -18.38 -31.19
CA THR A 95 19.15 -19.85 -31.36
C THR A 95 19.45 -20.25 -32.81
N LEU A 96 19.48 -19.30 -33.75
CA LEU A 96 19.88 -19.46 -35.15
C LEU A 96 21.34 -19.00 -35.35
#